data_AF-A0A849B015-F1
#
_entry.id   AF-A0A849B015-F1
#
_cell.length_a   1.000
_cell.length_b   1.000
_cell.length_c   1.000
_cell.angle_alpha   90.00
_cell.angle_beta   90.00
_cell.angle_gamma   90.00
#
_symmetry.space_group_name_H-M   'P 1'
#
loop_
_entity.id
_entity.type
_entity.pdbx_description
1 polymer ?
#
loop_
_entity_poly.entity_id
_entity_poly.type
_entity_poly.pdbx_seq_one_letter_code
_entity_poly.pdbx_strand_id
1 'polypeptide(L)'
;MAPAASVGQPTPASAPYAAADLPAADPSTAPSAAERGQTHSEFYRLPSNRWWKGVITIIALLITMLVASFVFTLIAGIIDLATGQLDIEAAMEGEIGMSPLMLLATNLSLIALAVVALIFHRFLFRQRIGFLNSVVGRFRWTWLLWSLIPIGIGFAIYITLLVVSSDWDAYAPLPAGMTIFYLVVVLLTTPFQAAAEEYVFRGVIQRIAGAWVRGPIPSLILGTAVSSVLFAAAHMAGDPWLILYYWLFGVFLSLLAHYSGGLEAPIVIHAINNVALFVTATFSGEIAQEIDRSAGAGGPFMLIPVAAILVVSAAAIILARVRSVQMYGVAEEIPRRGAATTGAPVQQWGAEAPAPLPYDHYARADAGQPPAPEAAPPQHFGTGWQDGNAGQPGPSQPVPGQTGQHRGQQPGQQPPGWPDQQ
;
A
#
# COMPACT_ATOMS: atom_id res chain seq x y z
N MET A 1 87.06 -40.40 17.21
CA MET A 1 85.82 -40.93 16.61
C MET A 1 84.64 -40.47 17.46
N ALA A 2 83.53 -40.11 16.83
CA ALA A 2 82.27 -39.77 17.48
C ALA A 2 81.10 -40.36 16.68
N PRO A 3 80.00 -40.75 17.32
CA PRO A 3 78.66 -40.76 16.74
C PRO A 3 77.80 -39.69 17.43
N ALA A 4 77.35 -38.65 16.73
CA ALA A 4 76.17 -38.64 15.84
C ALA A 4 74.87 -38.38 16.61
N ALA A 5 74.48 -37.11 16.69
CA ALA A 5 73.20 -36.67 17.22
C ALA A 5 72.08 -36.88 16.17
N SER A 6 70.95 -37.46 16.58
CA SER A 6 69.78 -37.64 15.72
C SER A 6 68.95 -36.36 15.63
N VAL A 7 68.82 -35.81 14.43
CA VAL A 7 67.95 -34.66 14.14
C VAL A 7 66.48 -35.08 14.20
N GLY A 8 65.73 -34.55 15.16
CA GLY A 8 64.27 -34.67 15.20
C GLY A 8 63.62 -33.77 14.14
N GLN A 9 62.66 -34.30 13.39
CA GLN A 9 62.01 -33.57 12.28
C GLN A 9 61.05 -32.47 12.78
N PRO A 10 60.87 -31.39 12.01
CA PRO A 10 59.85 -30.38 12.31
C PRO A 10 58.44 -30.95 12.14
N THR A 11 57.59 -30.74 13.15
CA THR A 11 56.15 -31.06 13.08
C THR A 11 55.46 -30.25 11.98
N PRO A 12 54.65 -30.86 11.09
CA PRO A 12 53.95 -30.13 10.05
C PRO A 12 52.93 -29.15 10.65
N ALA A 13 52.82 -27.97 10.04
CA ALA A 13 51.89 -26.93 10.45
C ALA A 13 50.44 -27.44 10.42
N SER A 14 49.66 -27.08 11.44
CA SER A 14 48.23 -27.36 11.50
C SER A 14 47.52 -26.81 10.26
N ALA A 15 46.84 -27.69 9.52
CA ALA A 15 46.05 -27.30 8.36
C ALA A 15 45.02 -26.21 8.74
N PRO A 16 44.74 -25.23 7.85
CA PRO A 16 43.69 -24.26 8.11
C PRO A 16 42.36 -24.99 8.31
N TYR A 17 41.57 -24.53 9.29
CA TYR A 17 40.23 -25.02 9.55
C TYR A 17 39.45 -25.08 8.23
N ALA A 18 39.11 -26.29 7.79
CA ALA A 18 38.12 -26.45 6.74
C ALA A 18 36.85 -25.74 7.22
N ALA A 19 36.40 -24.74 6.45
CA ALA A 19 35.14 -24.09 6.72
C ALA A 19 34.06 -25.16 6.64
N ALA A 20 33.56 -25.61 7.79
CA ALA A 20 32.50 -26.60 7.85
C ALA A 20 31.31 -26.07 7.03
N ASP A 21 30.82 -26.87 6.10
CA ASP A 21 29.65 -26.53 5.29
C ASP A 21 28.49 -26.15 6.22
N LEU A 22 28.25 -24.85 6.36
CA LEU A 22 27.15 -24.35 7.16
C LEU A 22 25.86 -24.88 6.52
N PRO A 23 24.99 -25.57 7.29
CA PRO A 23 23.77 -26.11 6.72
C PRO A 23 22.99 -24.98 6.05
N ALA A 24 22.57 -25.22 4.79
CA ALA A 24 21.89 -24.23 3.98
C ALA A 24 20.74 -23.59 4.78
N ALA A 25 20.82 -22.27 4.98
CA ALA A 25 19.94 -21.57 5.90
C ALA A 25 18.48 -21.88 5.61
N ASP A 26 17.73 -22.32 6.63
CA ASP A 26 16.33 -22.67 6.48
C ASP A 26 15.58 -21.47 5.84
N PRO A 27 14.79 -21.65 4.77
CA PRO A 27 13.94 -20.60 4.21
C PRO A 27 12.85 -20.07 5.17
N SER A 28 12.82 -20.49 6.44
CA SER A 28 12.14 -19.81 7.57
C SER A 28 12.98 -18.71 8.25
N THR A 29 14.31 -18.73 8.11
CA THR A 29 15.28 -17.79 8.73
C THR A 29 15.71 -16.64 7.81
N ALA A 30 15.25 -16.63 6.55
CA ALA A 30 15.46 -15.51 5.66
C ALA A 30 14.76 -14.25 6.22
N PRO A 31 15.44 -13.09 6.35
CA PRO A 31 14.84 -11.90 6.92
C PRO A 31 13.57 -11.49 6.16
N SER A 32 12.53 -11.12 6.93
CA SER A 32 11.37 -10.43 6.43
C SER A 32 11.75 -9.10 5.76
N ALA A 33 10.80 -8.50 5.06
CA ALA A 33 11.03 -7.17 4.48
C ALA A 33 11.14 -6.05 5.50
N ALA A 34 10.47 -6.19 6.65
CA ALA A 34 10.63 -5.28 7.75
C ALA A 34 12.07 -5.28 8.27
N GLU A 35 12.66 -6.47 8.41
CA GLU A 35 14.05 -6.62 8.85
C GLU A 35 15.09 -6.06 7.88
N ARG A 36 14.68 -5.65 6.66
CA ARG A 36 15.53 -4.96 5.67
C ARG A 36 15.32 -3.44 5.58
N GLY A 37 14.55 -2.82 6.48
CA GLY A 37 14.29 -1.38 6.41
C GLY A 37 13.38 -0.94 5.25
N GLN A 38 12.65 -1.87 4.62
CA GLN A 38 11.82 -1.56 3.45
C GLN A 38 10.59 -0.72 3.84
N THR A 39 10.17 0.16 2.93
CA THR A 39 8.90 0.89 3.04
C THR A 39 7.70 -0.04 2.84
N HIS A 40 6.49 0.41 3.24
CA HIS A 40 5.23 -0.30 3.03
C HIS A 40 5.08 -0.87 1.61
N SER A 41 5.30 -0.04 0.59
CA SER A 41 5.10 -0.42 -0.83
C SER A 41 6.21 -1.32 -1.38
N GLU A 42 7.36 -1.39 -0.73
CA GLU A 42 8.49 -2.26 -1.12
C GLU A 42 8.46 -3.64 -0.46
N PHE A 43 7.53 -3.86 0.46
CA PHE A 43 7.53 -4.99 1.39
C PHE A 43 7.59 -6.38 0.74
N TYR A 44 7.04 -6.62 -0.46
CA TYR A 44 7.21 -7.92 -1.11
C TYR A 44 8.47 -8.04 -1.99
N ARG A 45 9.40 -7.07 -1.97
CA ARG A 45 10.71 -7.19 -2.63
C ARG A 45 11.67 -8.04 -1.78
N LEU A 46 11.34 -9.33 -1.71
CA LEU A 46 12.09 -10.41 -1.08
C LEU A 46 12.97 -11.13 -2.13
N PRO A 47 14.17 -11.64 -1.78
CA PRO A 47 15.00 -12.40 -2.71
C PRO A 47 14.32 -13.65 -3.30
N SER A 48 13.38 -14.25 -2.55
CA SER A 48 12.60 -15.42 -2.93
C SER A 48 11.26 -15.09 -3.63
N ASN A 49 10.93 -13.81 -3.81
CA ASN A 49 9.74 -13.41 -4.54
C ASN A 49 10.01 -13.37 -6.06
N ARG A 50 8.97 -13.69 -6.84
CA ARG A 50 8.97 -13.66 -8.30
C ARG A 50 7.68 -12.97 -8.74
N TRP A 51 7.74 -12.14 -9.78
CA TRP A 51 6.61 -11.29 -10.19
C TRP A 51 5.30 -12.08 -10.38
N TRP A 52 5.38 -13.30 -10.91
CA TRP A 52 4.23 -14.18 -11.17
C TRP A 52 3.47 -14.58 -9.89
N LYS A 53 4.14 -14.70 -8.73
CA LYS A 53 3.47 -14.96 -7.44
C LYS A 53 2.49 -13.84 -7.11
N GLY A 54 2.90 -12.62 -7.43
CA GLY A 54 2.07 -11.42 -7.32
C GLY A 54 0.84 -11.49 -8.20
N VAL A 55 1.02 -11.79 -9.49
CA VAL A 55 -0.07 -11.87 -10.47
C VAL A 55 -1.08 -12.98 -10.09
N ILE A 56 -0.61 -14.17 -9.72
CA ILE A 56 -1.49 -15.25 -9.24
C ILE A 56 -2.26 -14.84 -7.99
N THR A 57 -1.62 -14.14 -7.04
CA THR A 57 -2.29 -13.66 -5.83
C THR A 57 -3.39 -12.64 -6.15
N ILE A 58 -3.10 -11.67 -7.03
CA ILE A 58 -4.08 -10.65 -7.44
C ILE A 58 -5.28 -11.32 -8.14
N ILE A 59 -5.03 -12.22 -9.09
CA ILE A 59 -6.09 -12.95 -9.81
C ILE A 59 -6.91 -13.81 -8.84
N ALA A 60 -6.26 -14.54 -7.93
CA ALA A 60 -6.95 -15.36 -6.94
C ALA A 60 -7.82 -14.53 -5.98
N LEU A 61 -7.37 -13.33 -5.57
CA LEU A 61 -8.16 -12.41 -4.76
C LEU A 61 -9.38 -11.89 -5.54
N LEU A 62 -9.22 -11.46 -6.80
CA LEU A 62 -10.34 -10.99 -7.62
C LEU A 62 -11.37 -12.10 -7.92
N ILE A 63 -10.92 -13.34 -8.19
CA ILE A 63 -11.81 -14.49 -8.34
C ILE A 63 -12.51 -14.81 -7.03
N THR A 64 -11.79 -14.82 -5.90
CA THR A 64 -12.39 -15.04 -4.57
C THR A 64 -13.46 -13.99 -4.28
N MET A 65 -13.19 -12.72 -4.56
CA MET A 65 -14.13 -11.62 -4.37
C MET A 65 -15.42 -11.84 -5.18
N LEU A 66 -15.30 -12.14 -6.48
CA LEU A 66 -16.46 -12.38 -7.34
C LEU A 66 -17.27 -13.61 -6.88
N VAL A 67 -16.61 -14.74 -6.61
CA VAL A 67 -17.27 -15.98 -6.22
C VAL A 67 -17.88 -15.88 -4.82
N ALA A 68 -17.17 -15.30 -3.85
CA ALA A 68 -17.69 -15.14 -2.49
C ALA A 68 -18.88 -14.17 -2.48
N SER A 69 -18.79 -13.01 -3.16
CA SER A 69 -19.92 -12.09 -3.24
C SER A 69 -21.11 -12.76 -3.92
N PHE A 70 -20.94 -13.39 -5.08
CA PHE A 70 -22.03 -14.11 -5.75
C PHE A 70 -22.68 -15.18 -4.87
N VAL A 71 -21.91 -16.03 -4.19
CA VAL A 71 -22.45 -17.10 -3.33
C VAL A 71 -23.20 -16.51 -2.13
N PHE A 72 -22.64 -15.51 -1.46
CA PHE A 72 -23.27 -14.92 -0.27
C PHE A 72 -24.53 -14.12 -0.62
N THR A 73 -24.50 -13.31 -1.68
CA THR A 73 -25.68 -12.54 -2.12
C THR A 73 -26.78 -13.43 -2.70
N LEU A 74 -26.41 -14.53 -3.39
CA LEU A 74 -27.39 -15.54 -3.81
C LEU A 74 -28.09 -16.18 -2.61
N ILE A 75 -27.36 -16.53 -1.55
CA ILE A 75 -27.94 -17.08 -0.33
C ILE A 75 -28.86 -16.06 0.36
N ALA A 76 -28.45 -14.79 0.45
CA ALA A 76 -29.29 -13.73 0.98
C ALA A 76 -30.58 -13.54 0.17
N GLY A 77 -30.48 -13.44 -1.16
CA GLY A 77 -31.63 -13.30 -2.04
C GLY A 77 -32.62 -14.46 -1.94
N ILE A 78 -32.13 -15.71 -1.81
CA ILE A 78 -33.00 -16.88 -1.58
C ILE A 78 -33.74 -16.77 -0.23
N ILE A 79 -33.08 -16.27 0.82
CA ILE A 79 -33.70 -16.09 2.15
C ILE A 79 -34.70 -14.92 2.12
N ASP A 80 -34.36 -13.80 1.49
CA ASP A 80 -35.25 -12.65 1.34
C ASP A 80 -36.51 -13.04 0.55
N LEU A 81 -36.37 -13.84 -0.51
CA LEU A 81 -37.49 -14.40 -1.27
C LEU A 81 -38.36 -15.34 -0.41
N ALA A 82 -37.72 -16.27 0.33
CA ALA A 82 -38.41 -17.22 1.19
C ALA A 82 -39.08 -16.58 2.43
N THR A 83 -38.69 -15.36 2.80
CA THR A 83 -39.27 -14.59 3.91
C THR A 83 -40.18 -13.45 3.46
N GLY A 84 -40.40 -13.28 2.15
CA GLY A 84 -41.25 -12.23 1.57
C GLY A 84 -40.68 -10.81 1.73
N GLN A 85 -39.36 -10.68 1.91
CA GLN A 85 -38.65 -9.40 1.84
C GLN A 85 -38.30 -8.99 0.40
N LEU A 86 -38.14 -9.98 -0.49
CA LEU A 86 -38.01 -9.81 -1.93
C LEU A 86 -39.22 -10.46 -2.60
N ASP A 87 -39.84 -9.73 -3.52
CA ASP A 87 -40.96 -10.20 -4.33
C ASP A 87 -40.46 -11.00 -5.55
N ILE A 88 -41.20 -12.04 -5.98
CA ILE A 88 -40.74 -12.95 -7.06
C ILE A 88 -40.77 -12.22 -8.40
N GLU A 89 -41.86 -11.51 -8.68
CA GLU A 89 -42.08 -10.75 -9.89
C GLU A 89 -41.02 -9.63 -10.00
N ALA A 90 -40.81 -8.83 -8.95
CA ALA A 90 -39.74 -7.83 -8.90
C ALA A 90 -38.33 -8.45 -9.10
N ALA A 91 -38.05 -9.60 -8.50
CA ALA A 91 -36.77 -10.30 -8.68
C ALA A 91 -36.58 -10.82 -10.11
N MET A 92 -37.65 -11.23 -10.80
CA MET A 92 -37.61 -11.63 -12.21
C MET A 92 -37.39 -10.44 -13.16
N GLU A 93 -37.85 -9.25 -12.78
CA GLU A 93 -37.58 -7.99 -13.49
C GLU A 93 -36.18 -7.41 -13.20
N GLY A 94 -35.47 -7.99 -12.21
CA GLY A 94 -34.11 -7.60 -11.83
C GLY A 94 -34.05 -6.53 -10.73
N GLU A 95 -35.18 -6.16 -10.15
CA GLU A 95 -35.31 -5.17 -9.08
C GLU A 95 -34.90 -5.73 -7.70
N ILE A 96 -33.69 -6.30 -7.63
CA ILE A 96 -33.13 -6.85 -6.39
C ILE A 96 -32.59 -5.71 -5.53
N GLY A 97 -33.46 -5.13 -4.70
CA GLY A 97 -33.10 -4.13 -3.71
C GLY A 97 -32.07 -4.64 -2.68
N MET A 98 -31.24 -3.74 -2.17
CA MET A 98 -30.26 -4.05 -1.12
C MET A 98 -30.92 -4.11 0.25
N SER A 99 -31.49 -5.26 0.59
CA SER A 99 -31.99 -5.56 1.95
C SER A 99 -30.86 -5.49 3.01
N PRO A 100 -31.20 -5.43 4.31
CA PRO A 100 -30.19 -5.54 5.38
C PRO A 100 -29.44 -6.89 5.32
N LEU A 101 -30.10 -7.96 4.87
CA LEU A 101 -29.49 -9.28 4.73
C LEU A 101 -28.54 -9.33 3.53
N MET A 102 -28.88 -8.67 2.43
CA MET A 102 -28.02 -8.54 1.25
C MET A 102 -26.77 -7.68 1.55
N LEU A 103 -26.92 -6.62 2.35
CA LEU A 103 -25.80 -5.82 2.86
C LEU A 103 -24.90 -6.65 3.80
N LEU A 104 -25.50 -7.43 4.71
CA LEU A 104 -24.78 -8.35 5.59
C LEU A 104 -23.99 -9.39 4.79
N ALA A 105 -24.60 -10.00 3.79
CA ALA A 105 -23.96 -10.97 2.90
C ALA A 105 -22.77 -10.36 2.14
N THR A 106 -22.94 -9.14 1.62
CA THR A 106 -21.87 -8.38 0.95
C THR A 106 -20.71 -8.08 1.91
N ASN A 107 -20.99 -7.65 3.14
CA ASN A 107 -19.95 -7.42 4.14
C ASN A 107 -19.22 -8.72 4.51
N LEU A 108 -19.94 -9.83 4.68
CA LEU A 108 -19.36 -11.13 5.03
C LEU A 108 -18.50 -11.73 3.91
N SER A 109 -18.88 -11.58 2.63
CA SER A 109 -18.05 -12.04 1.51
C SER A 109 -16.70 -11.30 1.43
N LEU A 110 -16.73 -9.98 1.69
CA LEU A 110 -15.54 -9.14 1.73
C LEU A 110 -14.66 -9.45 2.96
N ILE A 111 -15.27 -9.72 4.13
CA ILE A 111 -14.54 -10.21 5.31
C ILE A 111 -13.85 -11.55 5.02
N ALA A 112 -14.49 -12.48 4.30
CA ALA A 112 -13.88 -13.75 3.90
C ALA A 112 -12.66 -13.55 2.96
N LEU A 113 -12.66 -12.50 2.12
CA LEU A 113 -11.54 -12.18 1.23
C LEU A 113 -10.24 -11.85 1.99
N ALA A 114 -10.33 -11.26 3.18
CA ALA A 114 -9.16 -11.03 4.04
C ALA A 114 -8.47 -12.33 4.49
N VAL A 115 -9.23 -13.42 4.66
CA VAL A 115 -8.69 -14.74 5.00
C VAL A 115 -7.79 -15.25 3.87
N VAL A 116 -8.21 -15.06 2.61
CA VAL A 116 -7.41 -15.44 1.44
C VAL A 116 -6.15 -14.56 1.31
N ALA A 117 -6.27 -13.25 1.56
CA ALA A 117 -5.12 -12.34 1.62
C ALA A 117 -4.08 -12.78 2.69
N LEU A 118 -4.56 -13.17 3.88
CA LEU A 118 -3.73 -13.72 4.97
C LEU A 118 -3.03 -15.03 4.58
N ILE A 119 -3.74 -15.94 3.90
CA ILE A 119 -3.18 -17.21 3.41
C ILE A 119 -2.03 -16.95 2.42
N PHE A 120 -2.23 -16.10 1.41
CA PHE A 120 -1.17 -15.77 0.46
C PHE A 120 0.03 -15.09 1.13
N HIS A 121 -0.21 -14.10 2.01
CA HIS A 121 0.83 -13.44 2.79
C HIS A 121 1.67 -14.45 3.62
N ARG A 122 0.99 -15.34 4.34
CA ARG A 122 1.64 -16.28 5.27
C ARG A 122 2.36 -17.43 4.57
N PHE A 123 1.79 -17.98 3.50
CA PHE A 123 2.27 -19.22 2.89
C PHE A 123 3.02 -19.00 1.57
N LEU A 124 2.53 -18.15 0.66
CA LEU A 124 3.19 -17.90 -0.64
C LEU A 124 4.36 -16.91 -0.52
N PHE A 125 4.17 -15.82 0.23
CA PHE A 125 5.22 -14.83 0.52
C PHE A 125 6.03 -15.15 1.79
N ARG A 126 5.63 -16.18 2.56
CA ARG A 126 6.31 -16.67 3.77
C ARG A 126 6.55 -15.60 4.84
N GLN A 127 5.68 -14.59 4.94
CA GLN A 127 5.80 -13.50 5.92
C GLN A 127 4.99 -13.79 7.20
N ARG A 128 5.41 -13.21 8.33
CA ARG A 128 4.66 -13.32 9.60
C ARG A 128 3.43 -12.42 9.54
N ILE A 129 2.24 -12.96 9.86
CA ILE A 129 0.92 -12.26 9.76
C ILE A 129 0.94 -10.85 10.37
N GLY A 130 1.67 -10.67 11.48
CA GLY A 130 1.86 -9.37 12.11
C GLY A 130 2.29 -8.25 11.15
N PHE A 131 3.14 -8.55 10.16
CA PHE A 131 3.63 -7.59 9.17
C PHE A 131 2.61 -7.21 8.09
N LEU A 132 1.47 -7.91 8.00
CA LEU A 132 0.38 -7.46 7.14
C LEU A 132 -0.24 -6.16 7.70
N ASN A 133 -0.40 -6.06 9.03
CA ASN A 133 -0.90 -4.87 9.73
C ASN A 133 -0.01 -3.64 9.51
N SER A 134 1.29 -3.75 9.77
CA SER A 134 2.25 -2.65 9.69
C SER A 134 3.67 -3.14 9.47
N VAL A 135 4.56 -2.23 9.06
CA VAL A 135 6.01 -2.46 8.93
C VAL A 135 6.69 -2.87 10.25
N VAL A 136 6.03 -2.68 11.39
CA VAL A 136 6.53 -3.03 12.73
C VAL A 136 6.14 -4.47 13.14
N GLY A 137 5.34 -5.18 12.34
CA GLY A 137 4.98 -6.58 12.63
C GLY A 137 3.85 -6.75 13.65
N ARG A 138 3.09 -5.69 13.93
CA ARG A 138 1.92 -5.73 14.83
C ARG A 138 0.91 -4.64 14.48
N PHE A 139 -0.32 -4.80 14.94
CA PHE A 139 -1.33 -3.76 14.89
C PHE A 139 -1.06 -2.69 15.96
N ARG A 140 -0.96 -1.43 15.56
CA ARG A 140 -0.55 -0.31 16.45
C ARG A 140 -1.80 0.40 17.00
N TRP A 141 -2.45 -0.20 17.99
CA TRP A 141 -3.65 0.34 18.65
C TRP A 141 -3.52 1.82 19.05
N THR A 142 -2.38 2.22 19.61
CA THR A 142 -2.12 3.64 19.96
C THR A 142 -2.15 4.54 18.73
N TRP A 143 -1.62 4.09 17.58
CA TRP A 143 -1.68 4.85 16.33
C TRP A 143 -3.11 4.93 15.78
N LEU A 144 -3.88 3.84 15.80
CA LEU A 144 -5.30 3.86 15.45
C LEU A 144 -6.08 4.91 16.26
N LEU A 145 -5.88 4.93 17.58
CA LEU A 145 -6.53 5.91 18.46
C LEU A 145 -6.09 7.35 18.20
N TRP A 146 -4.83 7.58 17.81
CA TRP A 146 -4.38 8.91 17.40
C TRP A 146 -4.90 9.33 16.04
N SER A 147 -5.02 8.42 15.06
CA SER A 147 -5.56 8.74 13.74
C SER A 147 -7.06 9.06 13.78
N LEU A 148 -7.80 8.49 14.73
CA LEU A 148 -9.20 8.84 14.99
C LEU A 148 -9.42 10.34 15.28
N ILE A 149 -8.42 11.09 15.76
CA ILE A 149 -8.61 12.51 16.06
C ILE A 149 -8.82 13.35 14.79
N PRO A 150 -7.86 13.47 13.85
CA PRO A 150 -8.07 14.25 12.63
C PRO A 150 -9.16 13.65 11.73
N ILE A 151 -9.27 12.31 11.67
CA ILE A 151 -10.27 11.64 10.83
C ILE A 151 -11.68 11.84 11.41
N GLY A 152 -11.87 11.56 12.70
CA GLY A 152 -13.16 11.67 13.38
C GLY A 152 -13.66 13.12 13.42
N ILE A 153 -12.79 14.10 13.67
CA ILE A 153 -13.17 15.53 13.62
C ILE A 153 -13.58 15.92 12.19
N GLY A 154 -12.79 15.56 11.18
CA GLY A 154 -13.08 15.91 9.79
C GLY A 154 -14.38 15.28 9.27
N PHE A 155 -14.61 13.99 9.56
CA PHE A 155 -15.88 13.33 9.23
C PHE A 155 -17.05 13.85 10.05
N ALA A 156 -16.89 14.15 11.35
CA ALA A 156 -17.95 14.77 12.14
C ALA A 156 -18.38 16.12 11.56
N ILE A 157 -17.44 16.96 11.13
CA ILE A 157 -17.75 18.22 10.43
C ILE A 157 -18.46 17.93 9.10
N TYR A 158 -17.93 17.04 8.26
CA TYR A 158 -18.53 16.70 6.95
C TYR A 158 -19.96 16.18 7.08
N ILE A 159 -20.20 15.24 7.99
CA ILE A 159 -21.53 14.66 8.24
C ILE A 159 -22.46 15.67 8.92
N THR A 160 -21.98 16.53 9.82
CA THR A 160 -22.80 17.61 10.37
C THR A 160 -23.26 18.58 9.28
N LEU A 161 -22.36 18.96 8.36
CA LEU A 161 -22.70 19.81 7.23
C LEU A 161 -23.72 19.14 6.30
N LEU A 162 -23.53 17.85 5.98
CA LEU A 162 -24.47 17.05 5.20
C LEU A 162 -25.86 17.07 5.86
N VAL A 163 -25.95 16.59 7.11
CA VAL A 163 -27.20 16.49 7.89
C VAL A 163 -27.91 17.83 8.04
N VAL A 164 -27.20 18.94 8.28
CA VAL A 164 -27.80 20.28 8.42
C VAL A 164 -28.21 20.88 7.07
N SER A 165 -27.62 20.44 5.95
CA SER A 165 -27.98 20.87 4.60
C SER A 165 -29.11 20.06 3.95
N SER A 166 -29.41 18.88 4.49
CA SER A 166 -30.47 17.99 4.00
C SER A 166 -31.87 18.49 4.34
N ASP A 167 -32.78 18.42 3.37
CA ASP A 167 -34.21 18.59 3.58
C ASP A 167 -34.79 17.26 4.09
N TRP A 168 -34.86 17.10 5.42
CA TRP A 168 -35.33 15.86 6.04
C TRP A 168 -36.82 15.60 5.87
N ASP A 169 -37.62 16.62 5.57
CA ASP A 169 -39.05 16.46 5.31
C ASP A 169 -39.32 15.85 3.91
N ALA A 170 -38.32 15.84 3.03
CA ALA A 170 -38.37 15.19 1.72
C ALA A 170 -38.06 13.69 1.75
N TYR A 171 -37.58 13.15 2.88
CA TYR A 171 -37.17 11.74 3.02
C TYR A 171 -38.28 10.83 3.55
N ALA A 172 -38.27 9.57 3.13
CA ALA A 172 -39.21 8.54 3.56
C ALA A 172 -38.53 7.57 4.55
N PRO A 173 -38.68 7.76 5.88
CA PRO A 173 -37.99 6.93 6.86
C PRO A 173 -38.46 5.47 6.82
N LEU A 174 -37.50 4.55 6.95
CA LEU A 174 -37.76 3.12 6.96
C LEU A 174 -38.62 2.68 8.18
N PRO A 175 -39.36 1.57 8.07
CA PRO A 175 -39.99 0.94 9.23
C PRO A 175 -38.97 0.63 10.32
N ALA A 176 -39.28 0.96 11.58
CA ALA A 176 -38.32 0.91 12.69
C ALA A 176 -37.57 -0.44 12.85
N GLY A 177 -38.22 -1.57 12.53
CA GLY A 177 -37.58 -2.89 12.53
C GLY A 177 -36.49 -3.04 11.47
N MET A 178 -36.72 -2.50 10.26
CA MET A 178 -35.71 -2.45 9.19
C MET A 178 -34.58 -1.48 9.55
N THR A 179 -34.90 -0.29 10.07
CA THR A 179 -33.90 0.68 10.56
C THR A 179 -32.95 0.04 11.57
N ILE A 180 -33.50 -0.65 12.59
CA ILE A 180 -32.71 -1.36 13.59
C ILE A 180 -31.85 -2.46 12.95
N PHE A 181 -32.39 -3.24 12.01
CA PHE A 181 -31.62 -4.30 11.35
C PHE A 181 -30.46 -3.74 10.52
N TYR A 182 -30.68 -2.71 9.70
CA TYR A 182 -29.59 -2.01 8.99
C TYR A 182 -28.54 -1.47 9.95
N LEU A 183 -28.93 -0.77 11.03
CA LEU A 183 -27.99 -0.23 12.02
C LEU A 183 -27.15 -1.34 12.67
N VAL A 184 -27.76 -2.48 13.03
CA VAL A 184 -27.04 -3.65 13.57
C VAL A 184 -26.04 -4.20 12.55
N VAL A 185 -26.44 -4.39 11.29
CA VAL A 185 -25.56 -4.87 10.22
C VAL A 185 -24.40 -3.90 9.99
N VAL A 186 -24.69 -2.62 9.78
CA VAL A 186 -23.72 -1.57 9.48
C VAL A 186 -22.70 -1.43 10.62
N LEU A 187 -23.16 -1.27 11.87
CA LEU A 187 -22.27 -1.03 13.00
C LEU A 187 -21.42 -2.26 13.37
N LEU A 188 -21.95 -3.48 13.18
CA LEU A 188 -21.24 -4.70 13.55
C LEU A 188 -20.37 -5.31 12.43
N THR A 189 -20.61 -4.99 11.16
CA THR A 189 -19.91 -5.66 10.03
C THR A 189 -19.20 -4.73 9.07
N THR A 190 -19.70 -3.52 8.79
CA THR A 190 -19.05 -2.57 7.86
C THR A 190 -17.63 -2.19 8.31
N PRO A 191 -17.31 -1.96 9.61
CA PRO A 191 -15.93 -1.74 10.03
C PRO A 191 -14.96 -2.89 9.70
N PHE A 192 -15.45 -4.14 9.74
CA PHE A 192 -14.65 -5.32 9.40
C PHE A 192 -14.55 -5.55 7.89
N GLN A 193 -15.60 -5.23 7.12
CA GLN A 193 -15.56 -5.19 5.65
C GLN A 193 -14.53 -4.16 5.16
N ALA A 194 -14.60 -2.93 5.66
CA ALA A 194 -13.64 -1.88 5.35
C ALA A 194 -12.21 -2.32 5.72
N ALA A 195 -12.03 -2.95 6.88
CA ALA A 195 -10.73 -3.50 7.27
C ALA A 195 -10.23 -4.60 6.31
N ALA A 196 -11.11 -5.49 5.87
CA ALA A 196 -10.79 -6.56 4.95
C ALA A 196 -10.35 -6.05 3.58
N GLU A 197 -11.01 -5.03 3.05
CA GLU A 197 -10.60 -4.36 1.81
C GLU A 197 -9.23 -3.68 1.96
N GLU A 198 -8.95 -3.00 3.08
CA GLU A 198 -7.61 -2.43 3.30
C GLU A 198 -6.53 -3.50 3.38
N TYR A 199 -6.80 -4.68 3.97
CA TYR A 199 -5.88 -5.82 3.92
C TYR A 199 -5.60 -6.31 2.50
N VAL A 200 -6.64 -6.36 1.66
CA VAL A 200 -6.55 -6.83 0.27
C VAL A 200 -5.83 -5.81 -0.59
N PHE A 201 -6.37 -4.60 -0.73
CA PHE A 201 -5.88 -3.58 -1.64
C PHE A 201 -4.56 -2.98 -1.14
N ARG A 202 -4.52 -2.41 0.07
CA ARG A 202 -3.34 -1.69 0.59
C ARG A 202 -2.33 -2.67 1.21
N GLY A 203 -2.79 -3.70 1.92
CA GLY A 203 -1.95 -4.71 2.57
C GLY A 203 -1.29 -5.72 1.61
N VAL A 204 -1.98 -6.11 0.53
CA VAL A 204 -1.47 -7.12 -0.41
C VAL A 204 -1.22 -6.55 -1.81
N ILE A 205 -2.24 -6.04 -2.52
CA ILE A 205 -2.13 -5.65 -3.93
C ILE A 205 -1.11 -4.51 -4.13
N GLN A 206 -1.19 -3.43 -3.34
CA GLN A 206 -0.27 -2.29 -3.40
C GLN A 206 1.19 -2.74 -3.20
N ARG A 207 1.42 -3.63 -2.22
CA ARG A 207 2.76 -4.14 -1.88
C ARG A 207 3.29 -5.14 -2.92
N ILE A 208 2.41 -5.88 -3.58
CA ILE A 208 2.76 -6.78 -4.69
C ILE A 208 3.25 -5.97 -5.88
N ALA A 209 2.45 -5.00 -6.32
CA ALA A 209 2.77 -4.20 -7.50
C ALA A 209 4.00 -3.31 -7.27
N GLY A 210 4.15 -2.72 -6.08
CA GLY A 210 5.35 -1.97 -5.71
C GLY A 210 6.64 -2.82 -5.69
N ALA A 211 6.53 -4.12 -5.41
CA ALA A 211 7.68 -5.03 -5.43
C ALA A 211 8.20 -5.37 -6.85
N TRP A 212 7.46 -5.08 -7.92
CA TRP A 212 7.87 -5.37 -9.31
C TRP A 212 8.95 -4.42 -9.84
N VAL A 213 8.98 -3.18 -9.35
CA VAL A 213 10.01 -2.17 -9.70
C VAL A 213 11.08 -2.09 -8.60
N ARG A 214 12.04 -1.15 -8.72
CA ARG A 214 13.10 -0.90 -7.72
C ARG A 214 13.04 0.54 -7.20
N GLY A 215 13.34 0.73 -5.91
CA GLY A 215 13.40 2.03 -5.23
C GLY A 215 12.04 2.50 -4.66
N PRO A 216 12.04 3.30 -3.58
CA PRO A 216 10.83 3.61 -2.81
C PRO A 216 9.77 4.37 -3.61
N ILE A 217 10.18 5.40 -4.35
CA ILE A 217 9.25 6.25 -5.12
C ILE A 217 8.59 5.47 -6.28
N PRO A 218 9.31 4.76 -7.17
CA PRO A 218 8.67 3.91 -8.19
C PRO A 218 7.74 2.85 -7.59
N SER A 219 8.10 2.27 -6.45
CA SER A 219 7.28 1.25 -5.77
C SER A 219 5.99 1.83 -5.22
N LEU A 220 6.04 3.04 -4.66
CA LEU A 220 4.87 3.76 -4.22
C LEU A 220 3.96 4.11 -5.41
N ILE A 221 4.52 4.66 -6.49
CA ILE A 221 3.75 5.05 -7.68
C ILE A 221 3.04 3.83 -8.30
N LEU A 222 3.79 2.77 -8.63
CA LEU A 222 3.21 1.57 -9.26
C LEU A 222 2.26 0.83 -8.34
N GLY A 223 2.63 0.68 -7.05
CA GLY A 223 1.80 0.05 -6.05
C GLY A 223 0.45 0.77 -5.87
N THR A 224 0.50 2.09 -5.69
CA THR A 224 -0.69 2.93 -5.56
C THR A 224 -1.53 2.91 -6.84
N ALA A 225 -0.92 3.03 -8.02
CA ALA A 225 -1.65 3.00 -9.28
C ALA A 225 -2.44 1.70 -9.46
N VAL A 226 -1.78 0.54 -9.33
CA VAL A 226 -2.44 -0.78 -9.48
C VAL A 226 -3.50 -1.00 -8.41
N SER A 227 -3.20 -0.68 -7.14
CA SER A 227 -4.17 -0.83 -6.06
C SER A 227 -5.41 0.05 -6.25
N SER A 228 -5.24 1.30 -6.69
CA SER A 228 -6.33 2.28 -6.79
C SER A 228 -7.20 2.04 -8.03
N VAL A 229 -6.59 1.62 -9.15
CA VAL A 229 -7.33 1.23 -10.35
C VAL A 229 -8.14 -0.05 -10.10
N LEU A 230 -7.57 -1.06 -9.45
CA LEU A 230 -8.31 -2.27 -9.11
C LEU A 230 -9.40 -2.03 -8.06
N PHE A 231 -9.17 -1.12 -7.10
CA PHE A 231 -10.19 -0.71 -6.14
C PHE A 231 -11.38 0.00 -6.82
N ALA A 232 -11.11 0.95 -7.72
CA ALA A 232 -12.16 1.62 -8.50
C ALA A 232 -12.91 0.65 -9.42
N ALA A 233 -12.20 -0.27 -10.09
CA ALA A 233 -12.83 -1.30 -10.92
C ALA A 233 -13.70 -2.28 -10.11
N ALA A 234 -13.30 -2.64 -8.88
CA ALA A 234 -14.07 -3.53 -8.01
C ALA A 234 -15.42 -2.94 -7.58
N HIS A 235 -15.58 -1.61 -7.61
CA HIS A 235 -16.85 -0.93 -7.35
C HIS A 235 -17.81 -0.94 -8.55
N MET A 236 -17.37 -1.41 -9.73
CA MET A 236 -18.19 -1.63 -10.93
C MET A 236 -19.05 -0.44 -11.37
N ALA A 237 -18.61 0.79 -11.08
CA ALA A 237 -19.37 2.00 -11.40
C ALA A 237 -19.37 2.33 -12.90
N GLY A 238 -20.55 2.70 -13.42
CA GLY A 238 -20.76 3.24 -14.75
C GLY A 238 -20.64 4.77 -14.81
N ASP A 239 -20.72 5.47 -13.68
CA ASP A 239 -20.62 6.93 -13.62
C ASP A 239 -19.15 7.43 -13.51
N PRO A 240 -18.70 8.37 -14.36
CA PRO A 240 -17.34 8.91 -14.31
C PRO A 240 -16.95 9.60 -12.98
N TRP A 241 -17.88 10.25 -12.29
CA TRP A 241 -17.61 10.91 -11.00
C TRP A 241 -17.46 9.91 -9.87
N LEU A 242 -18.25 8.83 -9.89
CA LEU A 242 -18.09 7.71 -8.95
C LEU A 242 -16.76 6.97 -9.21
N ILE A 243 -16.41 6.69 -10.47
CA ILE A 243 -15.10 6.11 -10.83
C ILE A 243 -13.95 6.99 -10.32
N LEU A 244 -14.03 8.32 -10.54
CA LEU A 244 -13.03 9.28 -10.05
C LEU A 244 -12.94 9.29 -8.52
N TYR A 245 -14.08 9.27 -7.83
CA TYR A 245 -14.15 9.18 -6.37
C TYR A 245 -13.44 7.92 -5.86
N TYR A 246 -13.81 6.72 -6.34
CA TYR A 246 -13.18 5.48 -5.90
C TYR A 246 -11.69 5.41 -6.23
N TRP A 247 -11.28 5.92 -7.39
CA TRP A 247 -9.86 5.97 -7.75
C TRP A 247 -9.07 6.88 -6.80
N LEU A 248 -9.57 8.09 -6.51
CA LEU A 248 -8.92 9.01 -5.56
C LEU A 248 -8.95 8.48 -4.12
N PHE A 249 -10.03 7.82 -3.69
CA PHE A 249 -10.12 7.08 -2.44
C PHE A 249 -9.05 5.98 -2.37
N GLY A 250 -8.88 5.23 -3.46
CA GLY A 250 -7.77 4.31 -3.71
C GLY A 250 -6.42 4.96 -3.42
N VAL A 251 -6.15 6.10 -4.06
CA VAL A 251 -4.88 6.81 -4.01
C VAL A 251 -4.59 7.34 -2.60
N PHE A 252 -5.53 8.04 -1.96
CA PHE A 252 -5.31 8.69 -0.67
C PHE A 252 -5.05 7.67 0.44
N LEU A 253 -5.81 6.57 0.50
CA LEU A 253 -5.57 5.50 1.46
C LEU A 253 -4.26 4.74 1.18
N SER A 254 -3.90 4.55 -0.10
CA SER A 254 -2.60 3.96 -0.48
C SER A 254 -1.40 4.83 -0.06
N LEU A 255 -1.53 6.16 -0.17
CA LEU A 255 -0.53 7.12 0.32
C LEU A 255 -0.47 7.13 1.86
N LEU A 256 -1.61 7.14 2.54
CA LEU A 256 -1.69 7.09 4.00
C LEU A 256 -1.12 5.78 4.57
N ALA A 257 -1.37 4.64 3.92
CA ALA A 257 -0.78 3.36 4.29
C ALA A 257 0.76 3.40 4.21
N HIS A 258 1.29 4.01 3.15
CA HIS A 258 2.73 4.21 3.00
C HIS A 258 3.32 5.16 4.03
N TYR A 259 2.76 6.37 4.14
CA TYR A 259 3.25 7.43 5.03
C TYR A 259 2.86 7.29 6.51
N SER A 260 2.18 6.20 6.88
CA SER A 260 2.07 5.76 8.27
C SER A 260 2.67 4.37 8.52
N GLY A 261 3.20 3.70 7.49
CA GLY A 261 3.81 2.37 7.61
C GLY A 261 2.83 1.25 7.99
N GLY A 262 1.53 1.39 7.75
CA GLY A 262 0.56 0.37 8.13
C GLY A 262 -0.89 0.73 7.80
N LEU A 263 -1.78 -0.23 8.04
CA LEU A 263 -3.17 -0.17 7.62
C LEU A 263 -4.09 0.50 8.63
N GLU A 264 -3.63 0.82 9.84
CA GLU A 264 -4.50 1.27 10.93
C GLU A 264 -5.27 2.56 10.59
N ALA A 265 -4.60 3.56 10.02
CA ALA A 265 -5.23 4.83 9.65
C ALA A 265 -6.11 4.74 8.37
N PRO A 266 -5.69 4.04 7.30
CA PRO A 266 -6.57 3.72 6.16
C PRO A 266 -7.86 2.99 6.58
N ILE A 267 -7.76 2.00 7.47
CA ILE A 267 -8.92 1.28 8.02
C ILE A 267 -9.87 2.23 8.73
N VAL A 268 -9.35 3.17 9.53
CA VAL A 268 -10.17 4.18 10.22
C VAL A 268 -10.90 5.10 9.23
N ILE A 269 -10.24 5.59 8.17
CA ILE A 269 -10.92 6.39 7.13
C ILE A 269 -12.02 5.57 6.46
N HIS A 270 -11.69 4.36 6.02
CA HIS A 270 -12.62 3.52 5.26
C HIS A 270 -13.84 3.12 6.11
N ALA A 271 -13.63 2.65 7.34
CA ALA A 271 -14.70 2.28 8.25
C ALA A 271 -15.60 3.47 8.59
N ILE A 272 -15.04 4.64 8.91
CA ILE A 272 -15.84 5.84 9.22
C ILE A 272 -16.62 6.32 8.00
N ASN A 273 -16.00 6.34 6.81
CA ASN A 273 -16.68 6.71 5.57
C ASN A 273 -17.93 5.85 5.33
N ASN A 274 -17.75 4.53 5.28
CA ASN A 274 -18.84 3.62 4.92
C ASN A 274 -19.91 3.56 6.02
N VAL A 275 -19.52 3.54 7.30
CA VAL A 275 -20.49 3.58 8.41
C VAL A 275 -21.28 4.89 8.39
N ALA A 276 -20.65 6.04 8.17
CA ALA A 276 -21.35 7.32 8.16
C ALA A 276 -22.32 7.47 6.98
N LEU A 277 -21.94 6.98 5.79
CA LEU A 277 -22.80 6.95 4.61
C LEU A 277 -24.00 6.01 4.85
N PHE A 278 -23.76 4.75 5.21
CA PHE A 278 -24.85 3.80 5.44
C PHE A 278 -25.75 4.16 6.63
N VAL A 279 -25.24 4.76 7.70
CA VAL A 279 -26.08 5.26 8.81
C VAL A 279 -26.96 6.41 8.34
N THR A 280 -26.42 7.38 7.58
CA THR A 280 -27.21 8.49 7.02
C THR A 280 -28.31 7.94 6.10
N ALA A 281 -27.95 7.06 5.16
CA ALA A 281 -28.88 6.42 4.22
C ALA A 281 -29.95 5.54 4.93
N THR A 282 -29.60 4.92 6.07
CA THR A 282 -30.57 4.17 6.89
C THR A 282 -31.63 5.08 7.51
N PHE A 283 -31.27 6.31 7.90
CA PHE A 283 -32.20 7.27 8.49
C PHE A 283 -33.03 8.04 7.45
N SER A 284 -32.48 8.33 6.27
CA SER A 284 -33.24 8.94 5.16
C SER A 284 -34.09 7.93 4.37
N GLY A 285 -33.79 6.62 4.48
CA GLY A 285 -34.41 5.57 3.68
C GLY A 285 -33.77 5.37 2.30
N GLU A 286 -32.73 6.14 1.97
CA GLU A 286 -32.09 6.23 0.66
C GLU A 286 -30.98 5.17 0.46
N ILE A 287 -31.14 3.96 1.02
CA ILE A 287 -30.12 2.89 0.92
C ILE A 287 -29.85 2.49 -0.54
N ALA A 288 -30.87 2.45 -1.39
CA ALA A 288 -30.73 2.09 -2.80
C ALA A 288 -29.94 3.15 -3.59
N GLN A 289 -30.13 4.42 -3.27
CA GLN A 289 -29.47 5.57 -3.86
C GLN A 289 -28.00 5.65 -3.40
N GLU A 290 -27.73 5.41 -2.12
CA GLU A 290 -26.37 5.40 -1.57
C GLU A 290 -25.50 4.32 -2.23
N ILE A 291 -26.08 3.18 -2.63
CA ILE A 291 -25.37 2.12 -3.35
C ILE A 291 -25.42 2.25 -4.88
N ASP A 292 -26.18 3.17 -5.46
CA ASP A 292 -26.31 3.23 -6.92
C ASP A 292 -24.97 3.58 -7.56
N ARG A 293 -24.57 2.77 -8.55
CA ARG A 293 -23.35 2.93 -9.34
C ARG A 293 -23.63 3.08 -10.84
N SER A 294 -24.91 3.22 -11.21
CA SER A 294 -25.37 3.43 -12.58
C SER A 294 -24.86 4.76 -13.17
N ALA A 295 -24.89 4.89 -14.49
CA ALA A 295 -24.48 6.13 -15.15
C ALA A 295 -25.48 7.26 -14.85
N GLY A 296 -25.01 8.39 -14.30
CA GLY A 296 -25.87 9.48 -13.83
C GLY A 296 -26.14 9.48 -12.32
N ALA A 297 -25.76 8.42 -11.59
CA ALA A 297 -25.81 8.39 -10.12
C ALA A 297 -24.79 9.35 -9.47
N GLY A 298 -23.75 9.76 -10.21
CA GLY A 298 -22.72 10.68 -9.75
C GLY A 298 -22.83 12.07 -10.35
N GLY A 299 -22.05 13.00 -9.81
CA GLY A 299 -21.97 14.37 -10.30
C GLY A 299 -20.81 15.16 -9.68
N PRO A 300 -20.65 16.44 -10.03
CA PRO A 300 -19.58 17.30 -9.48
C PRO A 300 -19.60 17.40 -7.94
N PHE A 301 -20.73 17.12 -7.29
CA PHE A 301 -20.87 17.05 -5.83
C PHE A 301 -19.95 15.97 -5.21
N MET A 302 -19.57 14.93 -5.95
CA MET A 302 -18.59 13.92 -5.51
C MET A 302 -17.21 14.51 -5.18
N LEU A 303 -16.90 15.72 -5.65
CA LEU A 303 -15.68 16.43 -5.24
C LEU A 303 -15.68 16.81 -3.75
N ILE A 304 -16.83 16.89 -3.09
CA ILE A 304 -16.95 17.20 -1.65
C ILE A 304 -16.39 16.05 -0.79
N PRO A 305 -16.86 14.79 -0.89
CA PRO A 305 -16.25 13.69 -0.15
C PRO A 305 -14.80 13.42 -0.57
N VAL A 306 -14.44 13.59 -1.86
CA VAL A 306 -13.03 13.56 -2.30
C VAL A 306 -12.17 14.55 -1.52
N ALA A 307 -12.62 15.80 -1.39
CA ALA A 307 -11.90 16.84 -0.64
C ALA A 307 -11.84 16.52 0.86
N ALA A 308 -12.92 16.02 1.45
CA ALA A 308 -12.94 15.58 2.85
C ALA A 308 -11.90 14.48 3.11
N ILE A 309 -11.87 13.43 2.28
CA ILE A 309 -10.90 12.31 2.38
C ILE A 309 -9.47 12.81 2.18
N LEU A 310 -9.22 13.70 1.21
CA LEU A 310 -7.91 14.32 0.99
C LEU A 310 -7.44 15.06 2.25
N VAL A 311 -8.29 15.91 2.83
CA VAL A 311 -7.96 16.71 4.02
C VAL A 311 -7.67 15.83 5.22
N VAL A 312 -8.52 14.85 5.55
CA VAL A 312 -8.28 13.96 6.70
C VAL A 312 -7.09 13.02 6.49
N SER A 313 -6.85 12.57 5.26
CA SER A 313 -5.65 11.78 4.92
C SER A 313 -4.38 12.61 5.08
N ALA A 314 -4.37 13.84 4.59
CA ALA A 314 -3.23 14.76 4.74
C ALA A 314 -2.98 15.08 6.22
N ALA A 315 -4.03 15.38 7.00
CA ALA A 315 -3.94 15.63 8.43
C ALA A 315 -3.41 14.40 9.21
N ALA A 316 -3.87 13.19 8.87
CA ALA A 316 -3.36 11.95 9.45
C ALA A 316 -1.90 11.70 9.07
N ILE A 317 -1.46 11.98 7.84
CA ILE A 317 -0.05 11.90 7.42
C ILE A 317 0.82 12.91 8.19
N ILE A 318 0.35 14.15 8.37
CA ILE A 318 1.04 15.18 9.16
C ILE A 318 1.18 14.71 10.61
N LEU A 319 0.10 14.20 11.22
CA LEU A 319 0.12 13.66 12.58
C LEU A 319 1.07 12.46 12.70
N ALA A 320 1.11 11.56 11.72
CA ALA A 320 2.04 10.43 11.68
C ALA A 320 3.51 10.90 11.71
N ARG A 321 3.83 11.95 10.94
CA ARG A 321 5.17 12.57 10.92
C ARG A 321 5.50 13.25 12.25
N VAL A 322 4.59 14.07 12.80
CA VAL A 322 4.77 14.77 14.09
C VAL A 322 4.94 13.80 15.26
N ARG A 323 4.30 12.63 15.20
CA ARG A 323 4.42 11.56 16.21
C ARG A 323 5.50 10.53 15.91
N SER A 324 6.33 10.75 14.89
CA SER A 324 7.41 9.85 14.47
C SER A 324 6.95 8.39 14.30
N VAL A 325 5.77 8.20 13.73
CA VAL A 325 5.19 6.87 13.47
C VAL A 325 6.10 6.11 12.51
N GLN A 326 6.46 4.89 12.87
CA GLN A 326 7.40 4.07 12.11
C GLN A 326 6.86 3.78 10.69
N MET A 327 7.53 4.35 9.67
CA MET A 327 7.20 4.20 8.24
C MET A 327 8.03 3.11 7.54
N TYR A 328 9.18 2.77 8.10
CA TYR A 328 10.11 1.77 7.60
C TYR A 328 10.08 0.54 8.48
N GLY A 329 10.39 -0.61 7.89
CA GLY A 329 10.71 -1.80 8.65
C GLY A 329 11.82 -1.54 9.68
N VAL A 330 11.68 -2.12 10.86
CA VAL A 330 12.79 -2.16 11.84
C VAL A 330 13.37 -3.56 11.78
N ALA A 331 14.70 -3.66 11.73
CA ALA A 331 15.38 -4.92 12.06
C ALA A 331 15.02 -5.25 13.51
N GLU A 332 14.18 -6.27 13.68
CA GLU A 332 13.94 -6.84 15.00
C GLU A 332 15.32 -7.31 15.51
N GLU A 333 15.84 -6.64 16.55
CA GLU A 333 16.99 -7.17 17.28
C GLU A 333 16.54 -8.48 17.91
N ILE A 334 16.72 -9.57 17.18
CA ILE A 334 16.46 -10.92 17.67
C ILE A 334 17.30 -11.05 18.94
N PRO A 335 16.69 -11.15 20.14
CA PRO A 335 17.44 -11.50 21.33
C PRO A 335 17.90 -12.92 21.05
N ARG A 336 19.19 -13.11 20.76
CA ARG A 336 19.75 -14.42 20.40
C ARG A 336 19.50 -15.37 21.56
N ARG A 337 18.41 -16.13 21.49
CA ARG A 337 17.97 -17.10 22.49
C ARG A 337 18.90 -18.30 22.43
N GLY A 338 20.09 -18.14 23.00
CA GLY A 338 21.25 -19.02 22.78
C GLY A 338 22.60 -18.31 22.88
N ALA A 339 22.67 -16.98 22.79
CA ALA A 339 23.79 -16.21 23.32
C ALA A 339 23.65 -16.12 24.84
N ALA A 340 23.73 -17.27 25.51
CA ALA A 340 24.14 -17.28 26.90
C ALA A 340 25.50 -16.61 26.93
N THR A 341 25.55 -15.38 27.45
CA THR A 341 26.79 -14.82 27.95
C THR A 341 27.24 -15.73 29.09
N THR A 342 28.06 -16.73 28.75
CA THR A 342 28.99 -17.34 29.68
C THR A 342 30.02 -16.29 30.06
N GLY A 343 29.56 -15.29 30.81
CA GLY A 343 30.35 -14.51 31.73
C GLY A 343 30.82 -15.42 32.85
N ALA A 344 31.62 -16.43 32.50
CA ALA A 344 32.62 -16.92 33.42
C ALA A 344 33.46 -15.69 33.76
N PRO A 345 33.53 -15.28 35.04
CA PRO A 345 34.44 -14.21 35.41
C PRO A 345 35.84 -14.71 35.03
N VAL A 346 36.52 -13.98 34.14
CA VAL A 346 37.94 -14.22 33.88
C VAL A 346 38.64 -13.83 35.17
N GLN A 347 38.83 -14.81 36.04
CA GLN A 347 39.59 -14.65 37.26
C GLN A 347 41.01 -14.36 36.81
N GLN A 348 41.42 -13.11 36.96
CA GLN A 348 42.70 -12.62 36.46
C GLN A 348 43.80 -13.11 37.42
N TRP A 349 44.27 -14.34 37.20
CA TRP A 349 45.37 -14.91 37.94
C TRP A 349 46.63 -14.09 37.66
N GLY A 350 47.25 -13.58 38.72
CA GLY A 350 48.33 -12.61 38.62
C GLY A 350 49.59 -13.21 37.97
N ALA A 351 50.06 -12.56 36.92
CA ALA A 351 51.45 -12.55 36.53
C ALA A 351 51.90 -11.08 36.54
N GLU A 352 52.97 -10.78 37.28
CA GLU A 352 53.49 -9.42 37.40
C GLU A 352 53.92 -8.87 36.05
N ALA A 353 53.54 -7.63 35.75
CA ALA A 353 54.06 -6.91 34.60
C ALA A 353 55.52 -6.48 34.90
N PRO A 354 56.49 -6.76 34.02
CA PRO A 354 57.83 -6.19 34.14
C PRO A 354 57.78 -4.66 34.04
N ALA A 355 58.54 -3.97 34.88
CA ALA A 355 58.59 -2.51 34.91
C ALA A 355 59.08 -1.91 33.57
N PRO A 356 58.62 -0.72 33.17
CA PRO A 356 59.04 -0.08 31.92
C PRO A 356 60.51 0.36 31.99
N LEU A 357 61.29 0.02 30.97
CA LEU A 357 62.65 0.54 30.81
C LEU A 357 62.64 1.97 30.25
N PRO A 358 63.65 2.81 30.57
CA PRO A 358 63.65 4.21 30.18
C PRO A 358 63.90 4.42 28.68
N TYR A 359 63.36 5.51 28.14
CA TYR A 359 63.75 6.02 26.83
C TYR A 359 65.16 6.63 26.91
N ASP A 360 66.06 6.19 26.03
CA ASP A 360 67.33 6.87 25.83
C ASP A 360 67.63 7.17 24.36
N HIS A 361 68.33 8.29 24.20
CA HIS A 361 68.59 9.00 22.95
C HIS A 361 69.36 8.20 21.88
N TYR A 362 69.02 8.44 20.61
CA TYR A 362 70.00 8.42 19.53
C TYR A 362 70.09 9.78 18.84
N ALA A 363 71.31 10.27 18.67
CA ALA A 363 71.64 11.60 18.16
C ALA A 363 71.92 11.62 16.64
N ARG A 364 71.98 12.82 16.06
CA ARG A 364 72.28 13.10 14.65
C ARG A 364 73.75 12.84 14.26
N ALA A 365 73.93 12.33 13.03
CA ALA A 365 74.92 12.74 12.02
C ALA A 365 74.64 11.94 10.70
N ASP A 366 75.13 12.26 9.50
CA ASP A 366 75.27 13.52 8.72
C ASP A 366 75.74 13.15 7.28
N ALA A 367 75.57 13.91 6.19
CA ALA A 367 74.80 15.13 5.90
C ALA A 367 74.57 15.23 4.36
N GLY A 368 73.68 16.13 3.89
CA GLY A 368 73.45 16.39 2.45
C GLY A 368 72.33 17.40 2.19
N GLN A 369 72.64 18.51 1.50
CA GLN A 369 71.74 19.67 1.31
C GLN A 369 71.52 19.95 -0.22
N PRO A 370 70.67 20.92 -0.62
CA PRO A 370 69.34 20.70 -1.20
C PRO A 370 69.27 20.96 -2.73
N PRO A 371 68.07 20.93 -3.34
CA PRO A 371 67.38 22.21 -3.57
C PRO A 371 65.84 22.17 -3.44
N ALA A 372 65.23 23.37 -3.50
CA ALA A 372 63.80 23.65 -3.66
C ALA A 372 63.66 24.68 -4.81
N PRO A 373 62.46 25.18 -5.20
CA PRO A 373 61.07 24.85 -4.82
C PRO A 373 60.16 24.58 -6.05
N GLU A 374 58.85 24.32 -5.85
CA GLU A 374 57.76 25.13 -6.43
C GLU A 374 56.39 24.80 -5.78
N ALA A 375 55.41 25.70 -5.87
CA ALA A 375 54.16 25.66 -5.12
C ALA A 375 52.95 25.14 -5.94
N ALA A 376 51.98 24.51 -5.27
CA ALA A 376 50.73 24.06 -5.87
C ALA A 376 49.55 25.01 -5.57
N PRO A 377 48.79 25.48 -6.57
CA PRO A 377 47.50 26.15 -6.37
C PRO A 377 46.31 25.16 -6.38
N PRO A 378 45.16 25.53 -5.77
CA PRO A 378 44.06 24.60 -5.50
C PRO A 378 43.04 24.47 -6.65
N GLN A 379 42.33 23.34 -6.72
CA GLN A 379 41.18 23.17 -7.61
C GLN A 379 39.87 23.52 -6.91
N HIS A 380 39.10 24.43 -7.50
CA HIS A 380 37.80 24.89 -7.03
C HIS A 380 36.65 24.02 -7.56
N PHE A 381 35.57 23.93 -6.76
CA PHE A 381 34.25 23.51 -7.24
C PHE A 381 33.68 24.53 -8.24
N GLY A 382 32.99 24.06 -9.28
CA GLY A 382 32.35 24.90 -10.29
C GLY A 382 31.02 24.34 -10.79
N THR A 383 29.93 25.00 -10.43
CA THR A 383 28.58 24.86 -11.02
C THR A 383 28.40 25.82 -12.19
N GLY A 384 27.63 25.49 -13.23
CA GLY A 384 27.08 26.53 -14.12
C GLY A 384 26.74 26.10 -15.55
N TRP A 385 25.54 26.51 -16.00
CA TRP A 385 25.09 26.50 -17.39
C TRP A 385 25.69 27.66 -18.19
N GLN A 386 25.82 27.53 -19.53
CA GLN A 386 25.13 28.40 -20.52
C GLN A 386 25.46 28.07 -22.00
N ASP A 387 24.65 28.66 -22.89
CA ASP A 387 24.47 28.31 -24.31
C ASP A 387 25.38 29.04 -25.32
N GLY A 388 25.42 28.53 -26.57
CA GLY A 388 25.09 29.37 -27.73
C GLY A 388 26.14 29.63 -28.83
N ASN A 389 25.66 29.57 -30.08
CA ASN A 389 26.24 29.93 -31.39
C ASN A 389 27.18 28.92 -32.10
N ALA A 390 27.24 28.81 -33.43
CA ALA A 390 26.40 29.11 -34.62
C ALA A 390 27.35 29.12 -35.85
N GLY A 391 26.99 28.51 -36.99
CA GLY A 391 27.81 28.60 -38.23
C GLY A 391 27.57 27.50 -39.28
N GLN A 392 26.98 27.87 -40.42
CA GLN A 392 26.68 27.06 -41.63
C GLN A 392 27.79 27.23 -42.72
N PRO A 393 27.76 26.70 -43.99
CA PRO A 393 26.65 26.08 -44.77
C PRO A 393 26.91 24.89 -45.76
N GLY A 394 25.83 24.18 -46.14
CA GLY A 394 25.48 23.64 -47.50
C GLY A 394 26.35 22.59 -48.25
N PRO A 395 25.88 21.97 -49.38
CA PRO A 395 24.63 22.22 -50.14
C PRO A 395 23.78 20.99 -50.65
N SER A 396 22.57 21.30 -51.18
CA SER A 396 21.80 20.66 -52.28
C SER A 396 21.23 19.20 -52.24
N GLN A 397 19.91 19.07 -51.94
CA GLN A 397 18.74 18.76 -52.83
C GLN A 397 18.89 17.75 -54.02
N PRO A 398 17.82 17.03 -54.51
CA PRO A 398 16.42 17.50 -54.58
C PRO A 398 15.25 16.51 -54.32
N VAL A 399 14.01 17.04 -54.39
CA VAL A 399 12.69 16.36 -54.33
C VAL A 399 11.89 16.58 -55.62
N PRO A 400 11.05 15.62 -56.04
CA PRO A 400 9.68 15.90 -56.53
C PRO A 400 8.64 14.92 -55.91
N GLY A 401 7.33 15.17 -55.82
CA GLY A 401 6.49 16.30 -56.25
C GLY A 401 5.14 15.82 -56.83
N GLN A 402 4.03 16.56 -56.58
CA GLN A 402 2.68 16.44 -57.22
C GLN A 402 1.74 15.26 -56.82
N THR A 403 0.39 15.33 -56.95
CA THR A 403 -0.69 16.33 -56.59
C THR A 403 -2.09 15.71 -56.86
N GLY A 404 -3.17 16.23 -56.25
CA GLY A 404 -4.58 15.98 -56.65
C GLY A 404 -5.53 15.74 -55.46
N GLN A 405 -6.24 16.74 -54.92
CA GLN A 405 -7.55 17.27 -55.35
C GLN A 405 -8.72 16.27 -55.39
N HIS A 406 -9.76 16.51 -54.58
CA HIS A 406 -11.11 16.90 -55.06
C HIS A 406 -11.98 17.45 -53.91
N ARG A 407 -12.93 18.34 -54.23
CA ARG A 407 -13.81 19.05 -53.27
C ARG A 407 -15.22 19.21 -53.85
N GLY A 408 -16.24 18.87 -53.05
CA GLY A 408 -17.61 19.38 -53.14
C GLY A 408 -18.61 18.55 -53.95
N GLN A 409 -19.78 18.21 -53.37
CA GLN A 409 -21.02 19.02 -53.44
C GLN A 409 -22.20 18.31 -52.71
N GLN A 410 -23.03 19.12 -52.03
CA GLN A 410 -24.41 18.81 -51.59
C GLN A 410 -25.39 19.36 -52.68
N PRO A 411 -26.69 18.99 -52.79
CA PRO A 411 -27.68 19.16 -51.70
C PRO A 411 -28.97 18.29 -51.67
N GLY A 412 -29.72 18.39 -50.56
CA GLY A 412 -31.20 18.44 -50.54
C GLY A 412 -31.98 17.18 -50.10
N GLN A 413 -32.81 17.30 -49.05
CA GLN A 413 -34.29 17.30 -49.12
C GLN A 413 -34.99 17.17 -47.73
N GLN A 414 -36.03 18.00 -47.53
CA GLN A 414 -37.11 17.98 -46.52
C GLN A 414 -38.23 18.91 -47.07
N PRO A 415 -39.50 18.87 -46.60
CA PRO A 415 -40.23 17.86 -45.83
C PRO A 415 -41.53 17.42 -46.59
N PRO A 416 -42.55 16.83 -45.92
CA PRO A 416 -43.73 17.64 -45.54
C PRO A 416 -44.28 17.29 -44.14
N GLY A 417 -45.32 17.99 -43.66
CA GLY A 417 -45.89 17.76 -42.31
C GLY A 417 -47.40 18.04 -42.17
N TRP A 418 -47.88 17.97 -40.92
CA TRP A 418 -49.23 18.27 -40.40
C TRP A 418 -50.36 17.24 -40.72
N PRO A 419 -51.44 17.15 -39.91
CA PRO A 419 -51.90 18.12 -38.90
C PRO A 419 -52.19 17.58 -37.47
N ASP A 420 -52.53 18.53 -36.58
CA ASP A 420 -52.89 18.37 -35.17
C ASP A 420 -54.18 17.57 -34.88
N GLN A 421 -54.33 17.15 -33.62
CA GLN A 421 -55.63 16.91 -32.99
C GLN A 421 -55.79 17.73 -31.71
N GLN A 422 -56.70 18.72 -31.80
CA GLN A 422 -57.57 19.34 -30.79
C GLN A 422 -56.98 19.73 -29.41
#